data_AF-A0A2E3IF44-F1
#
_entry.id   AF-A0A2E3IF44-F1
#
_cell.length_a   1.000
_cell.length_b   1.000
_cell.length_c   1.000
_cell.angle_alpha   90.00
_cell.angle_beta   90.00
_cell.angle_gamma   90.00
#
_symmetry.space_group_name_H-M   'P 1'
#
loop_
_entity.id
_entity.type
_entity.pdbx_description
1 polymer ?
#
loop_
_entity_poly.entity_id
_entity_poly.type
_entity_poly.pdbx_seq_one_letter_code
_entity_poly.pdbx_strand_id
1 'polypeptide(L)'
;MLRVLVMVLVLVGIALPEAFAEGRVLSFHSRIVVEPTGGLLVTETIRIRLEEKTWREGMFRDIPPFPRGKMVQALRNGAKEPWQVAALKAGGVTRILIGDSG
;
A
#
# COMPACT_ATOMS: atom_id res chain seq x y z
N MET A 1 -24.44 14.37 42.11
CA MET A 1 -23.14 14.70 41.46
C MET A 1 -22.54 13.49 40.75
N LEU A 2 -22.53 12.29 41.36
CA LEU A 2 -22.04 11.05 40.72
C LEU A 2 -22.69 10.72 39.36
N ARG A 3 -24.00 10.94 39.21
CA ARG A 3 -24.73 10.69 37.95
C ARG A 3 -24.25 11.56 36.78
N VAL A 4 -23.95 12.84 37.06
CA VAL A 4 -23.44 13.78 36.05
C VAL A 4 -22.01 13.38 35.66
N LEU A 5 -21.19 12.97 36.63
CA LEU A 5 -19.84 12.47 36.37
C LEU A 5 -19.85 11.23 35.46
N VAL A 6 -20.74 10.26 35.73
CA VAL A 6 -20.89 9.07 34.90
C VAL A 6 -21.35 9.44 33.48
N MET A 7 -22.30 10.37 33.36
CA MET A 7 -22.78 10.81 32.04
C MET A 7 -21.69 11.51 31.23
N VAL A 8 -20.88 12.35 31.87
CA VAL A 8 -19.72 13.00 31.24
C VAL A 8 -18.67 11.96 30.83
N LEU A 9 -18.40 10.96 31.67
CA LEU A 9 -17.43 9.90 31.37
C LEU A 9 -17.88 9.03 30.18
N VAL A 10 -19.17 8.71 30.09
CA VAL A 10 -19.75 7.97 28.95
C VAL A 10 -19.70 8.80 27.67
N LEU A 11 -20.01 10.12 27.75
CA LEU A 11 -19.95 11.01 26.59
C LEU A 11 -18.52 11.16 26.05
N VAL A 12 -17.53 11.25 26.95
CA VAL A 12 -16.11 11.30 26.59
C VAL A 12 -15.62 9.97 26.02
N GLY A 13 -16.09 8.83 26.54
CA GLY A 13 -15.71 7.50 26.05
C GLY A 13 -16.19 7.20 24.62
N ILE A 14 -17.36 7.73 24.22
CA ILE A 14 -17.91 7.58 22.85
C ILE A 14 -17.22 8.54 21.87
N ALA A 15 -16.71 9.67 22.35
CA ALA A 15 -16.06 10.69 21.54
C ALA A 15 -14.56 10.45 21.33
N LEU A 16 -13.99 9.39 21.90
CA LEU A 16 -12.63 8.96 21.56
C LEU A 16 -12.68 8.38 20.15
N PRO A 17 -12.11 9.06 19.12
CA PRO A 17 -11.94 8.41 17.82
C PRO A 17 -11.18 7.11 18.06
N GLU A 18 -11.60 6.03 17.42
CA GLU A 18 -10.82 4.78 17.36
C GLU A 18 -9.37 5.18 17.09
N ALA A 19 -8.52 5.00 18.08
CA ALA A 19 -7.18 5.54 18.08
C ALA A 19 -6.37 4.81 17.01
N PHE A 20 -6.43 5.34 15.80
CA PHE A 20 -5.48 5.26 14.70
C PHE A 20 -4.69 3.94 14.65
N ALA A 21 -5.26 2.90 14.05
CA ALA A 21 -4.43 1.83 13.49
C ALA A 21 -3.79 2.32 12.17
N GLU A 22 -3.04 3.42 12.27
CA GLU A 22 -2.42 4.11 11.16
C GLU A 22 -1.54 3.14 10.36
N GLY A 23 -1.92 2.89 9.09
CA GLY A 23 -1.13 2.11 8.17
C GLY A 23 0.29 2.69 8.08
N ARG A 24 1.32 1.88 8.28
CA ARG A 24 2.71 2.35 8.35
C ARG A 24 3.65 1.46 7.55
N VAL A 25 4.51 2.09 6.76
CA VAL A 25 5.67 1.43 6.18
C VAL A 25 6.72 1.20 7.27
N LEU A 26 6.99 -0.06 7.58
CA LEU A 26 7.98 -0.47 8.57
C LEU A 26 9.39 -0.50 7.98
N SER A 27 9.51 -0.89 6.71
CA SER A 27 10.77 -0.85 5.97
C SER A 27 10.52 -0.82 4.47
N PHE A 28 11.39 -0.14 3.75
CA PHE A 28 11.44 -0.12 2.29
C PHE A 28 12.86 -0.43 1.84
N HIS A 29 13.02 -1.45 1.00
CA HIS A 29 14.29 -1.80 0.38
C HIS A 29 14.10 -1.90 -1.13
N SER A 30 14.92 -1.18 -1.90
CA SER A 30 14.93 -1.26 -3.36
C SER A 30 16.30 -1.74 -3.81
N ARG A 31 16.31 -2.86 -4.52
CA ARG A 31 17.49 -3.39 -5.19
C ARG A 31 17.34 -3.09 -6.67
N ILE A 32 18.31 -2.36 -7.21
CA ILE A 32 18.35 -2.00 -8.63
C ILE A 32 19.57 -2.68 -9.23
N VAL A 33 19.35 -3.50 -10.25
CA VAL A 33 20.40 -4.13 -11.04
C VAL A 33 20.41 -3.48 -12.41
N VAL A 34 21.58 -2.98 -12.83
CA VAL A 34 21.79 -2.52 -14.19
C VAL A 34 22.21 -3.72 -15.03
N GLU A 35 21.38 -4.08 -16.00
CA GLU A 35 21.67 -5.16 -16.93
C GLU A 35 22.70 -4.73 -17.98
N PRO A 36 23.47 -5.64 -18.59
CA PRO A 36 24.44 -5.31 -19.64
C PRO A 36 23.85 -4.55 -20.83
N THR A 37 22.55 -4.70 -21.07
CA THR A 37 21.77 -4.01 -22.12
C THR A 37 21.45 -2.55 -21.76
N GLY A 38 21.78 -2.10 -20.54
CA GLY A 38 21.37 -0.81 -19.98
C GLY A 38 19.98 -0.80 -19.36
N GLY A 39 19.27 -1.94 -19.36
CA GLY A 39 18.00 -2.11 -18.66
C GLY A 39 18.16 -2.05 -17.14
N LEU A 40 17.08 -1.70 -16.44
CA LEU A 40 17.03 -1.70 -14.97
C LEU A 40 16.07 -2.77 -14.48
N LEU A 41 16.57 -3.76 -13.75
CA LEU A 41 15.75 -4.68 -12.98
C LEU A 41 15.62 -4.14 -11.55
N VAL A 42 14.41 -3.69 -11.21
CA VAL A 42 14.09 -3.11 -9.91
C VAL A 42 13.29 -4.13 -9.09
N THR A 43 13.81 -4.51 -7.93
CA THR A 43 13.12 -5.36 -6.95
C THR A 43 12.91 -4.58 -5.67
N GLU A 44 11.64 -4.34 -5.33
CA GLU A 44 11.27 -3.61 -4.12
C GLU A 44 10.69 -4.58 -3.09
N THR A 45 11.16 -4.48 -1.85
CA THR A 45 10.63 -5.22 -0.70
C THR A 45 10.13 -4.21 0.32
N ILE A 46 8.83 -4.29 0.63
CA ILE A 46 8.15 -3.31 1.48
C ILE A 46 7.47 -4.08 2.60
N ARG A 47 7.85 -3.78 3.84
CA ARG A 47 7.14 -4.28 5.02
C ARG A 47 6.20 -3.19 5.48
N ILE A 48 4.92 -3.50 5.53
CA ILE A 48 3.86 -2.57 5.89
C ILE A 48 3.00 -3.19 6.99
N ARG A 49 2.58 -2.34 7.93
CA ARG A 49 1.46 -2.60 8.83
C ARG A 49 0.25 -1.92 8.23
N LEU A 50 -0.84 -2.66 8.02
CA LEU A 50 -2.10 -2.14 7.50
C LEU A 50 -3.26 -2.61 8.37
N GLU A 51 -4.36 -1.88 8.34
CA GLU A 51 -5.64 -2.33 8.89
C GLU A 51 -6.28 -3.41 8.00
N GLU A 52 -7.19 -4.20 8.56
CA GLU A 52 -7.93 -5.21 7.80
C GLU A 52 -8.76 -4.63 6.65
N LYS A 53 -9.17 -3.36 6.73
CA LYS A 53 -9.92 -2.72 5.66
C LYS A 53 -9.02 -2.31 4.50
N THR A 54 -7.85 -1.75 4.79
CA THR A 54 -6.92 -1.21 3.78
C THR A 54 -6.25 -2.29 2.94
N TRP A 55 -6.05 -3.52 3.46
CA TRP A 55 -5.43 -4.56 2.62
C TRP A 55 -6.33 -5.01 1.47
N ARG A 56 -7.67 -4.94 1.63
CA ARG A 56 -8.64 -5.40 0.63
C ARG A 56 -8.67 -4.52 -0.61
N GLU A 57 -8.21 -3.28 -0.50
CA GLU A 57 -8.14 -2.33 -1.61
C GLU A 57 -6.90 -2.57 -2.50
N GLY A 58 -5.98 -3.45 -2.08
CA GLY A 58 -4.72 -3.71 -2.76
C GLY A 58 -3.68 -2.60 -2.58
N MET A 59 -2.58 -2.69 -3.34
CA MET A 59 -1.46 -1.75 -3.28
C MET A 59 -1.17 -1.16 -4.65
N PHE A 60 -1.17 0.17 -4.75
CA PHE A 60 -0.84 0.86 -6.00
C PHE A 60 0.66 1.16 -6.11
N ARG A 61 1.22 0.97 -7.32
CA ARG A 61 2.58 1.38 -7.69
C ARG A 61 2.58 2.10 -9.02
N ASP A 62 3.27 3.22 -9.07
CA ASP A 62 3.48 3.95 -10.32
C ASP A 62 4.85 3.57 -10.88
N ILE A 63 4.88 3.17 -12.15
CA ILE A 63 6.10 2.81 -12.88
C ILE A 63 6.19 3.60 -14.19
N PRO A 64 7.37 3.71 -14.81
CA PRO A 64 7.49 4.26 -16.16
C PRO A 64 6.56 3.53 -17.13
N PRO A 65 5.98 4.24 -18.11
CA PRO A 65 5.01 3.66 -19.02
C PRO A 65 5.70 2.76 -20.03
N PHE A 66 4.97 1.77 -20.53
CA PHE A 66 5.46 0.93 -21.61
C PHE A 66 5.85 1.78 -22.84
N PRO A 67 6.96 1.46 -23.55
CA PRO A 67 7.88 0.33 -23.33
C PRO A 67 8.99 0.57 -22.29
N ARG A 68 9.04 1.74 -21.64
CA ARG A 68 10.12 2.12 -20.71
C ARG A 68 10.05 1.38 -19.37
N GLY A 69 8.87 0.93 -18.96
CA GLY A 69 8.68 0.16 -17.75
C GLY A 69 7.57 -0.88 -17.92
N LYS A 70 7.75 -2.01 -17.24
CA LYS A 70 6.73 -3.05 -17.10
C LYS A 70 6.88 -3.72 -15.75
N MET A 71 5.75 -4.03 -15.12
CA MET A 71 5.73 -4.90 -13.94
C MET A 71 6.05 -6.33 -14.40
N VAL A 72 6.97 -6.99 -13.70
CA VAL A 72 7.37 -8.37 -14.02
C VAL A 72 6.66 -9.36 -13.10
N GLN A 73 6.63 -9.06 -11.80
CA GLN A 73 6.07 -9.92 -10.77
C GLN A 73 5.69 -9.10 -9.53
N ALA A 74 4.64 -9.53 -8.85
CA ALA A 74 4.37 -9.13 -7.47
C ALA A 74 4.38 -10.37 -6.57
N LEU A 75 4.92 -10.21 -5.36
CA LEU A 75 4.91 -11.24 -4.33
C LEU A 75 4.32 -10.66 -3.04
N ARG A 76 3.51 -11.45 -2.34
CA ARG A 76 3.06 -11.18 -0.98
C ARG A 76 3.57 -12.28 -0.07
N ASN A 77 4.43 -11.91 0.88
CA ASN A 77 5.05 -12.86 1.82
C ASN A 77 5.69 -14.08 1.13
N GLY A 78 6.26 -13.88 -0.08
CA GLY A 78 6.89 -14.93 -0.88
C GLY A 78 5.96 -15.67 -1.85
N ALA A 79 4.64 -15.56 -1.69
CA ALA A 79 3.67 -16.13 -2.62
C ALA A 79 3.39 -15.18 -3.79
N LYS A 80 3.09 -15.72 -4.97
CA LYS A 80 2.71 -14.91 -6.14
C LYS A 80 1.42 -14.16 -5.86
N GLU A 81 1.43 -12.86 -6.11
CA GLU A 81 0.27 -11.98 -5.97
C GLU A 81 -0.19 -11.53 -7.37
N PRO A 82 -1.50 -11.49 -7.64
CA PRO A 82 -2.02 -10.90 -8.86
C PRO A 82 -1.70 -9.40 -8.92
N TRP A 83 -1.60 -8.87 -10.14
CA TRP A 83 -1.45 -7.44 -10.37
C TRP A 83 -2.01 -7.08 -11.74
N GLN A 84 -2.45 -5.83 -11.89
CA GLN A 84 -3.04 -5.33 -13.12
C GLN A 84 -2.71 -3.86 -13.33
N VAL A 85 -2.72 -3.41 -14.59
CA VAL A 85 -2.65 -1.98 -14.90
C VAL A 85 -3.98 -1.35 -14.51
N ALA A 86 -3.98 -0.45 -13.54
CA ALA A 86 -5.18 0.22 -13.05
C ALA A 86 -5.50 1.48 -13.85
N ALA A 87 -4.48 2.27 -14.22
CA ALA A 87 -4.66 3.49 -14.99
C ALA A 87 -3.36 3.96 -15.65
N LEU A 88 -3.48 4.71 -16.74
CA LEU A 88 -2.44 5.62 -17.22
C LEU A 88 -2.72 7.00 -16.63
N LYS A 89 -1.77 7.56 -15.89
CA LYS A 89 -1.96 8.86 -15.23
C LYS A 89 -1.38 10.00 -16.07
N ALA A 90 -2.05 11.15 -16.01
CA ALA A 90 -1.47 12.42 -16.45
C ALA A 90 -0.11 12.63 -15.74
N GLY A 91 0.94 12.92 -16.51
CA GLY A 91 2.33 12.94 -16.01
C GLY A 91 3.20 11.79 -16.52
N GLY A 92 2.65 10.87 -17.33
CA GLY A 92 3.45 9.88 -18.05
C GLY A 92 3.93 8.73 -17.16
N VAL A 93 3.07 8.23 -16.27
CA VAL A 93 3.30 7.04 -15.45
C VAL A 93 2.17 6.03 -15.65
N THR A 94 2.51 4.74 -15.56
CA THR A 94 1.54 3.64 -15.52
C THR A 94 1.31 3.24 -14.07
N ARG A 95 0.06 3.26 -13.62
CA ARG A 95 -0.33 2.79 -12.29
C ARG A 95 -0.67 1.31 -12.34
N ILE A 96 -0.02 0.54 -11.50
CA ILE A 96 -0.24 -0.88 -11.26
C ILE A 96 -0.99 -1.04 -9.94
N LEU A 97 -2.03 -1.85 -9.92
CA LEU A 97 -2.66 -2.39 -8.72
C LEU A 97 -2.04 -3.77 -8.45
N ILE A 98 -1.62 -4.02 -7.21
CA ILE A 98 -1.13 -5.29 -6.70
C ILE A 98 -2.16 -5.83 -5.70
N GLY A 99 -2.60 -7.07 -5.91
CA GLY A 99 -3.76 -7.68 -5.27
C GLY A 99 -4.99 -7.66 -6.18
N ASP A 100 -6.03 -8.38 -5.77
CA ASP A 100 -7.31 -8.40 -6.49
C ASP A 100 -8.10 -7.12 -6.18
N SER A 101 -8.62 -6.50 -7.24
CA SER A 101 -9.78 -5.62 -7.09
C SER A 101 -10.95 -6.52 -6.72
N GLY A 102 -11.29 -6.58 -5.42
CA GLY A 102 -12.45 -7.34 -4.95
C GLY A 102 -13.75 -6.99 -5.67
#